data_AF-A0A945ZI78-F1
#
_entry.id   AF-A0A945ZI78-F1
#
_cell.length_a   1.000
_cell.length_b   1.000
_cell.length_c   1.000
_cell.angle_alpha   90.00
_cell.angle_beta   90.00
_cell.angle_gamma   90.00
#
_symmetry.space_group_name_H-M   'P 1'
#
loop_
_entity.id
_entity.type
_entity.pdbx_description
1 polymer ?
#
loop_
_entity_poly.entity_id
_entity_poly.type
_entity_poly.pdbx_seq_one_letter_code
_entity_poly.pdbx_strand_id
1 'polypeptide(L)' 'MTLEVYIERWVKSGHASHPWSVWEHGAQVHASHGVGTYDDPDEAERDAVVFCRTMLKREPDEISRL' A
#
# COMPACT_ATOMS: atom_id res chain seq x y z
N MET A 1 -17.78 -3.94 5.16
CA MET A 1 -16.39 -3.89 5.64
C MET A 1 -15.61 -3.14 4.59
N THR A 2 -14.89 -2.09 4.96
CA THR A 2 -14.17 -1.21 4.01
C THR A 2 -12.68 -1.51 4.10
N LEU A 3 -12.08 -1.85 2.97
CA LEU A 3 -10.65 -2.12 2.84
C LEU A 3 -9.99 -0.95 2.13
N GLU A 4 -9.17 -0.21 2.85
CA GLU A 4 -8.50 1.00 2.37
C GLU A 4 -7.02 0.72 2.14
N VAL A 5 -6.46 1.25 1.06
CA VAL A 5 -5.03 1.19 0.75
C VAL A 5 -4.47 2.60 0.70
N TYR A 6 -3.35 2.81 1.39
CA TYR A 6 -2.61 4.06 1.34
C TYR A 6 -1.23 3.80 0.73
N ILE A 7 -0.94 4.48 -0.37
CA ILE A 7 0.38 4.52 -1.00
C ILE A 7 1.09 5.74 -0.45
N GLU A 8 2.10 5.54 0.38
CA GLU A 8 2.84 6.62 1.03
C GLU A 8 3.98 7.11 0.13
N ARG A 9 4.47 8.31 0.38
CA ARG A 9 5.73 8.80 -0.18
C ARG A 9 6.75 9.09 0.92
N TRP A 10 7.79 8.27 0.96
CA TRP A 10 8.91 8.44 1.89
C TRP A 10 10.10 9.03 1.14
N VAL A 11 10.74 10.04 1.72
CA VAL A 11 11.94 10.65 1.12
C VAL A 11 13.09 10.53 2.11
N LYS A 12 14.15 9.80 1.72
CA LYS A 12 15.36 9.64 2.52
C LYS A 12 16.59 9.86 1.68
N SER A 13 17.42 10.84 2.07
CA SER A 13 18.69 11.17 1.40
C SER A 13 18.55 11.40 -0.12
N GLY A 14 17.45 12.02 -0.57
CA GLY A 14 17.19 12.32 -1.97
C GLY A 14 16.56 11.18 -2.77
N HIS A 15 16.41 10.00 -2.17
CA HIS A 15 15.69 8.88 -2.76
C HIS A 15 14.23 8.89 -2.30
N ALA A 16 13.30 8.82 -3.24
CA ALA A 16 11.88 8.66 -2.95
C ALA A 16 11.52 7.17 -2.99
N SER A 17 10.78 6.72 -2.00
CA SER A 17 10.21 5.39 -1.96
C SER A 17 8.72 5.45 -1.68
N HIS A 18 7.99 4.45 -2.17
CA HIS A 18 6.55 4.39 -2.15
C HIS A 18 6.06 3.12 -1.47
N PRO A 19 6.13 3.00 -0.13
CA PRO A 19 5.50 1.87 0.54
C PRO A 19 3.98 1.98 0.50
N TRP A 20 3.30 0.85 0.69
CA TRP A 20 1.84 0.82 0.84
C TRP A 20 1.43 0.24 2.18
N SER A 21 0.25 0.64 2.67
CA SER A 21 -0.39 0.05 3.84
C SER A 21 -1.87 -0.24 3.58
N VAL A 22 -2.35 -1.34 4.16
CA VAL A 22 -3.73 -1.80 4.06
C VAL A 22 -4.39 -1.62 5.41
N TRP A 23 -5.57 -1.00 5.41
CA TRP A 23 -6.35 -0.67 6.59
C TRP A 23 -7.74 -1.25 6.46
N GLU A 24 -8.26 -1.76 7.57
CA GLU A 24 -9.63 -2.25 7.67
C GLU A 24 -10.25 -1.70 8.95
N HIS A 25 -11.39 -1.00 8.82
CA HIS A 25 -12.11 -0.37 9.93
C HIS A 25 -11.25 0.57 10.81
N GLY A 26 -10.38 1.37 10.17
CA GLY A 26 -9.49 2.30 10.87
C GLY A 26 -8.32 1.65 11.61
N ALA A 27 -8.11 0.34 11.43
CA ALA A 27 -6.93 -0.38 11.93
C ALA A 27 -6.04 -0.83 10.77
N GLN A 28 -4.73 -0.64 10.89
CA GLN A 28 -3.77 -1.16 9.93
C GLN A 28 -3.71 -2.69 10.06
N VAL A 29 -3.99 -3.39 8.97
CA VAL A 29 -3.94 -4.87 8.93
C VAL A 29 -2.67 -5.37 8.25
N HIS A 30 -2.09 -4.58 7.34
CA HIS A 30 -0.83 -4.93 6.68
C HIS A 30 -0.06 -3.70 6.17
N ALA A 31 1.23 -3.87 5.92
CA ALA A 31 2.07 -2.85 5.27
C ALA A 31 3.24 -3.49 4.54
N SER A 32 3.69 -2.84 3.46
CA SER A 32 4.90 -3.21 2.73
C SER A 32 6.19 -2.74 3.42
N HIS A 33 6.07 -2.03 4.55
CA HIS A 33 7.18 -1.48 5.32
C HIS A 33 8.20 -2.58 5.65
N GLY A 34 9.38 -2.52 5.02
CA GLY A 34 10.47 -3.47 5.23
C GLY A 34 10.46 -4.73 4.35
N VAL A 35 9.43 -4.93 3.52
CA VAL A 35 9.37 -6.03 2.54
C VAL A 35 9.73 -5.54 1.14
N GLY A 36 9.28 -4.33 0.79
CA GLY A 36 9.56 -3.71 -0.49
C GLY A 36 9.19 -2.23 -0.47
N THR A 37 10.13 -1.41 -0.92
CA THR A 37 9.90 -0.01 -1.23
C THR A 37 10.03 0.16 -2.73
N TYR A 38 9.02 0.77 -3.35
CA TYR A 38 8.99 1.00 -4.79
C TYR A 38 9.50 2.40 -5.11
N ASP A 39 10.19 2.58 -6.22
CA ASP A 39 10.62 3.92 -6.67
C ASP A 39 9.48 4.63 -7.43
N ASP A 40 8.47 3.86 -7.84
CA ASP A 40 7.31 4.32 -8.58
C ASP A 40 6.01 4.03 -7.80
N PRO A 41 5.13 5.04 -7.61
CA PRO A 41 3.87 4.86 -6.88
C PRO A 41 2.85 3.96 -7.61
N ASP A 42 2.91 3.84 -8.94
CA ASP A 42 2.06 2.93 -9.70
C ASP A 42 2.48 1.46 -9.48
N GLU A 43 3.77 1.20 -9.28
CA GLU A 43 4.23 -0.14 -8.89
C GLU A 43 3.74 -0.52 -7.50
N ALA A 44 3.84 0.42 -6.55
CA ALA A 44 3.31 0.25 -5.19
C ALA A 44 1.81 -0.04 -5.19
N GLU A 45 1.04 0.68 -6.00
CA GLU A 45 -0.40 0.47 -6.13
C GLU A 45 -0.73 -0.90 -6.71
N ARG A 46 -0.05 -1.31 -7.78
CA ARG A 46 -0.25 -2.64 -8.38
C ARG A 46 0.05 -3.75 -7.38
N ASP A 47 1.14 -3.62 -6.63
CA ASP A 47 1.50 -4.61 -5.63
C ASP A 47 0.48 -4.66 -4.49
N ALA A 48 0.02 -3.51 -3.98
CA ALA A 48 -1.03 -3.45 -2.96
C ALA A 48 -2.33 -4.12 -3.43
N VAL A 49 -2.76 -3.88 -4.67
CA VAL A 49 -3.93 -4.52 -5.26
C VAL A 49 -3.73 -6.04 -5.38
N VAL A 50 -2.56 -6.48 -5.84
CA VAL A 50 -2.22 -7.91 -5.92
C VAL A 50 -2.23 -8.54 -4.52
N PHE A 51 -1.67 -7.87 -3.51
CA PHE A 51 -1.69 -8.33 -2.14
C PHE A 51 -3.12 -8.50 -1.63
N CYS A 52 -3.97 -7.49 -1.77
CA CYS A 52 -5.38 -7.56 -1.35
C CYS A 52 -6.09 -8.73 -2.03
N ARG A 53 -5.93 -8.88 -3.36
CA ARG A 53 -6.58 -9.98 -4.11
C ARG A 53 -6.08 -11.36 -3.72
N THR A 54 -4.78 -11.50 -3.46
CA THR A 54 -4.15 -12.81 -3.21
C THR A 54 -4.28 -13.24 -1.75
N MET A 55 -4.02 -12.33 -0.81
CA MET A 55 -3.95 -12.59 0.62
C MET A 55 -5.31 -12.38 1.30
N LEU A 56 -6.03 -11.31 0.95
CA LEU A 56 -7.33 -10.97 1.55
C LEU A 56 -8.52 -11.46 0.72
N LYS A 57 -8.26 -12.04 -0.47
CA LYS A 57 -9.29 -12.54 -1.41
C LYS A 57 -10.32 -11.48 -1.80
N ARG A 58 -9.90 -10.22 -1.83
CA ARG A 58 -10.76 -9.05 -2.02
C ARG A 58 -9.99 -7.93 -2.71
N GLU A 59 -10.69 -7.09 -3.47
CA GLU A 59 -10.14 -5.83 -3.98
C GLU A 59 -10.27 -4.70 -2.93
N PRO A 60 -9.31 -3.77 -2.86
CA PRO A 60 -9.45 -2.60 -2.01
C PRO A 60 -10.67 -1.78 -2.46
N ASP A 61 -11.44 -1.31 -1.51
CA ASP A 61 -12.60 -0.45 -1.76
C ASP A 61 -12.14 0.99 -2.09
N GLU A 62 -11.00 1.41 -1.54
CA GLU A 62 -10.39 2.72 -1.77
C GLU A 62 -8.86 2.62 -1.83
N ILE A 63 -8.24 3.41 -2.71
CA ILE A 63 -6.79 3.58 -2.80
C ILE A 63 -6.48 5.08 -2.78
N SER A 64 -5.68 5.50 -1.82
CA SER A 64 -5.24 6.88 -1.63
C SER A 64 -3.72 6.99 -1.73
N ARG A 65 -3.22 8.03 -2.42
CA ARG A 65 -1.78 8.33 -2.50
C ARG A 65 -1.45 9.54 -1.63
N LEU A 66 -0.52 9.39 -0.68
CA LEU A 66 -0.17 10.36 0.36
C LEU A 66 1.25 10.91 0.21
#